data_AF-A0A117S571-F1
#
_entry.id   AF-A0A117S571-F1
#
_cell.length_a   1.000
_cell.length_b   1.000
_cell.length_c   1.000
_cell.angle_alpha   90.00
_cell.angle_beta   90.00
_cell.angle_gamma   90.00
#
_symmetry.space_group_name_H-M   'P 1'
#
loop_
_entity.id
_entity.type
_entity.pdbx_description
1 polymer ?
#
loop_
_entity_poly.entity_id
_entity_poly.type
_entity_poly.pdbx_seq_one_letter_code
_entity_poly.pdbx_strand_id
1 'polypeptide(L)' 'MIAALTAGLRAGAALSGLLLIPLALPILIFGAGALERGDPATLGFSAAISLVLVAITPFAAGAAIRAGREG' A
#
# COMPACT_ATOMS: atom_id res chain seq x y z
N MET A 1 -4.53 -4.26 4.11
CA MET A 1 -3.12 -3.96 3.81
C MET A 1 -2.15 -4.67 4.77
N ILE A 2 -2.10 -4.35 6.07
CA ILE A 2 -1.11 -4.93 7.01
C ILE A 2 -1.18 -6.47 7.07
N ALA A 3 -2.36 -7.07 7.23
CA ALA A 3 -2.51 -8.54 7.28
C ALA A 3 -2.07 -9.27 6.00
N ALA A 4 -2.26 -8.64 4.83
CA ALA A 4 -1.81 -9.17 3.53
C ALA A 4 -0.29 -9.07 3.38
N LEU A 5 0.31 -7.97 3.86
CA LEU A 5 1.75 -7.78 3.94
C LEU A 5 2.39 -8.81 4.88
N THR A 6 1.77 -9.07 6.04
CA THR A 6 2.29 -10.03 7.04
C THR A 6 2.22 -11.48 6.56
N ALA A 7 1.19 -11.86 5.80
CA ALA A 7 1.04 -13.22 5.28
C ALA A 7 2.13 -13.64 4.27
N GLY A 8 2.81 -12.69 3.59
CA GLY A 8 3.89 -12.96 2.62
C GLY A 8 5.32 -12.96 3.21
N LEU A 9 5.49 -12.76 4.52
CA LEU A 9 6.77 -12.36 5.13
C LEU A 9 7.85 -13.45 5.26
N ARG A 10 7.60 -14.72 4.94
CA ARG A 10 8.71 -15.70 4.96
C ARG A 10 9.68 -15.54 3.77
N ALA A 11 9.26 -14.95 2.66
CA ALA A 11 10.11 -14.69 1.49
C ALA A 11 9.98 -13.28 0.86
N GLY A 12 8.91 -12.50 1.17
CA GLY A 12 8.62 -11.20 0.54
C GLY A 12 8.96 -9.94 1.36
N ALA A 13 9.54 -10.06 2.56
CA ALA A 13 9.73 -8.94 3.47
C ALA A 13 10.61 -7.81 2.89
N ALA A 14 11.68 -8.14 2.17
CA ALA A 14 12.54 -7.15 1.51
C ALA A 14 11.83 -6.40 0.36
N LEU A 15 11.02 -7.12 -0.43
CA LEU A 15 10.18 -6.53 -1.50
C LEU A 15 9.07 -5.66 -0.94
N SER A 16 8.49 -6.05 0.21
CA SER A 16 7.47 -5.23 0.88
C SER A 16 8.05 -3.90 1.38
N GLY A 17 9.26 -3.89 1.96
CA GLY A 17 9.96 -2.66 2.32
C GLY A 17 10.34 -1.81 1.09
N LEU A 18 10.82 -2.45 0.02
CA LEU A 18 11.17 -1.78 -1.23
C LEU A 18 9.96 -1.17 -1.95
N LEU A 19 8.77 -1.78 -1.84
CA LEU A 19 7.52 -1.24 -2.40
C LEU A 19 6.85 -0.21 -1.48
N LEU A 20 7.04 -0.32 -0.16
CA LEU A 20 6.51 0.63 0.83
C LEU A 20 7.19 2.00 0.73
N ILE A 21 8.50 2.07 0.46
CA ILE A 21 9.23 3.33 0.31
C ILE A 21 8.67 4.23 -0.82
N PRO A 22 8.55 3.77 -2.08
CA PRO A 22 8.04 4.59 -3.17
C PRO A 22 6.56 4.94 -3.01
N LEU A 23 5.80 4.14 -2.26
CA LEU A 23 4.38 4.37 -2.01
C LEU A 23 4.12 5.29 -0.80
N ALA A 24 5.01 5.30 0.19
CA ALA A 24 4.91 6.20 1.34
C ALA A 24 5.05 7.67 0.91
N LEU A 25 5.95 7.96 -0.03
CA LEU A 25 6.18 9.33 -0.53
C LEU A 25 4.91 10.01 -1.07
N PRO A 26 4.16 9.45 -2.04
CA PRO A 26 2.97 10.11 -2.56
C PRO A 26 1.87 10.25 -1.51
N ILE A 27 1.69 9.27 -0.62
CA ILE A 27 0.71 9.39 0.48
C ILE A 27 1.08 10.53 1.42
N LEU A 28 2.37 10.65 1.79
CA LEU A 28 2.83 11.70 2.69
C LEU A 28 2.78 13.08 2.03
N ILE A 29 3.15 13.22 0.76
CA ILE A 29 3.13 14.49 0.02
C ILE A 29 1.70 15.00 -0.15
N PHE A 30 0.80 14.18 -0.66
CA PHE A 30 -0.59 14.59 -0.89
C PHE A 30 -1.39 14.68 0.41
N GLY A 31 -1.14 13.80 1.38
CA GLY A 31 -1.75 13.87 2.70
C GLY A 31 -1.35 15.14 3.48
N ALA A 32 -0.08 15.53 3.43
CA ALA A 32 0.37 16.79 4.03
C ALA A 32 -0.26 18.01 3.33
N GLY A 33 -0.31 18.02 1.99
CA GLY A 33 -0.97 19.09 1.23
C GLY A 33 -2.47 19.23 1.55
N ALA A 34 -3.15 18.10 1.74
CA ALA A 34 -4.55 18.05 2.13
C ALA A 34 -4.80 18.65 3.51
N LEU A 35 -3.92 18.39 4.49
CA LEU A 35 -4.04 18.89 5.86
C LEU A 35 -3.62 20.36 6.00
N GLU A 36 -2.61 20.81 5.25
CA GLU A 36 -2.06 22.16 5.35
C GLU A 36 -2.95 23.21 4.67
N ARG A 37 -3.40 22.93 3.44
CA ARG A 37 -4.08 23.91 2.57
C ARG A 37 -5.55 23.60 2.33
N GLY A 38 -6.03 22.41 2.73
CA GLY A 38 -7.38 21.94 2.39
C GLY A 38 -7.60 21.82 0.88
N ASP A 39 -6.53 21.67 0.10
CA ASP A 39 -6.61 21.64 -1.37
C ASP A 39 -7.37 20.38 -1.85
N PRO A 40 -8.52 20.53 -2.53
CA PRO A 40 -9.33 19.41 -3.01
C PRO A 40 -8.56 18.44 -3.91
N ALA A 41 -7.58 18.92 -4.68
CA ALA A 41 -6.80 18.06 -5.57
C ALA A 41 -5.93 17.09 -4.78
N THR A 42 -5.24 17.58 -3.75
CA THR A 42 -4.39 16.75 -2.88
C THR A 42 -5.22 15.73 -2.07
N LEU A 43 -6.40 16.13 -1.60
CA LEU A 43 -7.39 15.24 -0.99
C LEU A 43 -7.83 14.14 -1.96
N GLY A 44 -8.14 14.52 -3.20
CA GLY A 44 -8.54 13.59 -4.26
C GLY A 44 -7.46 12.54 -4.55
N PHE A 45 -6.19 12.96 -4.70
CA PHE A 45 -5.08 12.04 -4.90
C PHE A 45 -4.85 11.12 -3.71
N SER A 46 -4.91 11.64 -2.48
CA SER A 46 -4.77 10.82 -1.26
C SER A 46 -5.87 9.76 -1.15
N ALA A 47 -7.12 10.13 -1.45
CA ALA A 47 -8.25 9.22 -1.47
C ALA A 47 -8.11 8.15 -2.57
N ALA A 48 -7.70 8.55 -3.77
CA ALA A 48 -7.48 7.64 -4.88
C ALA A 48 -6.39 6.60 -4.56
N ILE A 49 -5.23 7.02 -4.03
CA ILE A 49 -4.15 6.12 -3.65
C ILE A 49 -4.64 5.14 -2.56
N SER A 50 -5.39 5.62 -1.57
CA SER A 50 -5.96 4.78 -0.50
C SER A 50 -6.91 3.72 -1.06
N LEU A 51 -7.79 4.10 -1.99
CA LEU A 51 -8.71 3.16 -2.65
C LEU A 51 -7.98 2.13 -3.52
N VAL A 52 -6.95 2.54 -4.26
CA VAL A 52 -6.11 1.63 -5.06
C VAL A 52 -5.45 0.58 -4.15
N LEU A 53 -4.94 0.99 -2.99
CA LEU A 53 -4.32 0.05 -2.05
C LEU A 53 -5.32 -0.94 -1.46
N VAL A 54 -6.53 -0.47 -1.14
CA VAL A 54 -7.63 -1.34 -0.73
C VAL A 54 -7.99 -2.33 -1.85
N ALA A 55 -8.10 -1.86 -3.09
CA ALA A 55 -8.46 -2.68 -4.25
C ALA A 55 -7.42 -3.76 -4.57
N ILE A 56 -6.13 -3.46 -4.42
CA ILE A 56 -5.03 -4.41 -4.70
C ILE A 56 -4.81 -5.41 -3.55
N THR A 57 -5.20 -5.05 -2.31
CA THR A 57 -5.02 -5.90 -1.12
C THR A 57 -5.47 -7.36 -1.29
N PRO A 58 -6.67 -7.70 -1.81
CA PRO A 58 -7.09 -9.10 -1.94
C PRO A 58 -6.20 -9.92 -2.89
N PHE A 59 -5.70 -9.33 -3.97
CA PHE A 59 -4.81 -10.00 -4.92
C PHE A 59 -3.45 -10.30 -4.28
N ALA A 60 -2.89 -9.33 -3.56
CA ALA A 60 -1.65 -9.52 -2.81
C ALA A 60 -1.81 -10.61 -1.72
N ALA A 61 -2.94 -10.62 -1.02
CA ALA A 61 -3.25 -11.65 -0.03
C ALA A 61 -3.38 -13.05 -0.66
N GLY A 62 -4.07 -13.16 -1.80
CA GLY A 62 -4.20 -14.42 -2.54
C GLY A 62 -2.86 -14.95 -3.03
N ALA A 63 -2.00 -14.08 -3.58
CA ALA A 63 -0.65 -14.42 -4.00
C ALA A 63 0.21 -14.92 -2.82
N ALA A 64 0.11 -14.26 -1.65
CA ALA A 64 0.83 -14.68 -0.45
C ALA A 64 0.41 -16.08 0.05
N ILE A 65 -0.91 -16.35 0.08
CA ILE A 65 -1.43 -17.67 0.46
C ILE A 65 -0.94 -18.76 -0.49
N ARG A 66 -0.96 -18.49 -1.81
CA ARG A 66 -0.45 -19.44 -2.81
C ARG A 66 1.04 -19.73 -2.62
N ALA A 67 1.86 -18.69 -2.47
CA ALA A 67 3.30 -18.85 -2.26
C ALA A 67 3.61 -19.68 -1.00
N GLY A 68 2.85 -19.50 0.08
CA GLY A 68 3.00 -20.29 1.31
C GLY A 68 2.58 -21.76 1.21
N ARG A 69 1.93 -22.17 0.13
CA ARG A 69 1.59 -23.58 -0.15
C ARG A 69 2.63 -24.28 -1.03
N GLU A 70 3.41 -23.51 -1.79
CA GLU A 70 4.40 -23.99 -2.77
C GLU A 70 5.84 -24.08 -2.17
N GLY A 71 6.07 -23.53 -0.98
CA GLY A 71 7.36 -23.58 -0.25
C GLY A 71 7.30 -24.36 1.05
#